data_AF-K1UGE2-F1
#
_entry.id   AF-K1UGE2-F1
#
_cell.length_a   1.000
_cell.length_b   1.000
_cell.length_c   1.000
_cell.angle_alpha   90.00
_cell.angle_beta   90.00
_cell.angle_gamma   90.00
#
_symmetry.space_group_name_H-M   'P 1'
#
loop_
_entity.id
_entity.type
_entity.pdbx_description
1 polymer ?
#
loop_
_entity_poly.entity_id
_entity_poly.type
_entity_poly.pdbx_seq_one_letter_code
_entity_poly.pdbx_strand_id
1 'polypeptide(L)'
;AVLLQKRIELWGEGLLYFDYKRLKIAIVRTYTGTNFLESHRLNSKYGFVAPWMDCYIPEYEKSSNPAVVLNPDPTSVVEAKSE
;
A
#
# COMPACT_ATOMS: atom_id res chain seq x y z
N ALA A 1 12.36 -7.89 15.93
CA ALA A 1 13.82 -7.86 15.69
C ALA A 1 14.17 -7.88 14.19
N VAL A 2 13.86 -8.94 13.44
CA VAL A 2 14.32 -9.12 12.04
C VAL A 2 13.85 -8.02 11.06
N LEU A 3 12.56 -7.66 11.08
CA LEU A 3 12.05 -6.60 10.18
C LEU A 3 12.68 -5.24 10.44
N LEU A 4 12.96 -4.90 11.69
CA LEU A 4 13.60 -3.64 12.03
C LEU A 4 15.00 -3.59 11.40
N GLN A 5 15.80 -4.65 11.56
CA GLN A 5 17.14 -4.68 10.98
C GLN A 5 17.13 -4.64 9.46
N LYS A 6 16.20 -5.36 8.83
CA LYS A 6 16.05 -5.33 7.38
C LYS A 6 15.74 -3.92 6.84
N ARG A 7 14.93 -3.13 7.57
CA ARG A 7 14.61 -1.75 7.21
C ARG A 7 15.80 -0.80 7.32
N ILE A 8 16.70 -1.07 8.26
CA ILE A 8 17.91 -0.27 8.47
C ILE A 8 18.93 -0.61 7.38
N GLU A 9 19.22 -1.90 7.18
CA GLU A 9 20.25 -2.38 6.25
C GLU A 9 19.89 -2.09 4.78
N LEU A 10 18.63 -2.36 4.40
CA LEU A 10 18.19 -2.31 3.00
C LEU A 10 17.35 -1.06 2.72
N TRP A 11 17.66 0.02 3.44
CA TRP A 11 16.97 1.29 3.25
C TRP A 11 17.26 1.84 1.85
N GLY A 12 16.22 2.30 1.15
CA GLY A 12 16.35 2.84 -0.21
C GLY A 12 16.33 1.79 -1.32
N GLU A 13 16.39 0.50 -1.01
CA GLU A 13 16.42 -0.57 -2.03
C GLU A 13 15.03 -1.06 -2.48
N GLY A 14 13.95 -0.45 -2.00
CA GLY A 14 12.57 -0.78 -2.40
C GLY A 14 12.01 -2.08 -1.81
N LEU A 15 12.74 -2.77 -0.92
CA LEU A 15 12.30 -4.06 -0.36
C LEU A 15 11.16 -3.96 0.66
N LEU A 16 10.99 -2.77 1.27
CA LEU A 16 9.92 -2.51 2.23
C LEU A 16 8.53 -2.80 1.65
N TYR A 17 8.36 -2.50 0.35
CA TYR A 17 7.10 -2.72 -0.37
C TYR A 17 6.68 -4.19 -0.31
N PHE A 18 7.59 -5.12 -0.63
CA PHE A 18 7.30 -6.55 -0.63
C PHE A 18 7.10 -7.12 0.79
N ASP A 19 7.84 -6.60 1.77
CA ASP A 19 7.73 -7.05 3.16
C ASP A 19 6.35 -6.74 3.76
N TYR A 20 5.85 -5.53 3.52
CA TYR A 20 4.53 -5.13 4.02
C TYR A 20 3.42 -5.99 3.43
N LYS A 21 3.49 -6.32 2.13
CA LYS A 21 2.52 -7.18 1.46
C LYS A 21 2.57 -8.61 1.97
N ARG A 22 3.74 -9.24 1.94
CA ARG A 22 3.89 -10.67 2.29
C ARG A 22 3.59 -10.96 3.76
N LEU A 23 3.75 -9.97 4.64
CA LEU A 23 3.48 -10.09 6.07
C LEU A 23 2.17 -9.41 6.51
N LYS A 24 1.39 -8.83 5.58
CA LYS A 24 0.14 -8.12 5.85
C LYS A 24 0.28 -7.06 6.95
N ILE A 25 1.38 -6.31 6.91
CA ILE A 25 1.67 -5.25 7.88
C ILE A 25 0.82 -4.02 7.52
N ALA A 26 0.14 -3.46 8.53
CA ALA A 26 -0.61 -2.22 8.37
C ALA A 26 0.32 -1.04 8.05
N ILE A 27 -0.04 -0.23 7.06
CA ILE A 27 0.53 1.09 6.84
C ILE A 27 -0.18 2.06 7.78
N VAL A 28 0.59 2.76 8.61
CA VAL A 28 0.08 3.79 9.52
C VAL A 28 0.84 5.09 9.24
N ARG A 29 0.12 6.12 8.82
CA ARG A 29 0.66 7.45 8.49
C ARG A 29 0.02 8.59 9.29
N THR A 30 -1.05 8.31 10.03
CA THR A 30 -1.75 9.30 10.88
C THR A 30 -1.28 9.24 12.35
N TYR A 31 0.02 9.37 12.59
CA TYR A 31 0.56 9.47 13.95
C TYR A 31 0.99 10.91 14.27
N THR A 32 0.98 11.28 15.56
CA THR A 32 1.43 12.59 16.01
C THR A 32 2.87 12.84 15.56
N GLY A 33 3.12 13.98 14.91
CA GLY A 33 4.43 14.30 14.32
C GLY A 33 4.73 13.62 12.98
N THR A 34 3.72 13.04 12.32
CA THR A 34 3.86 12.54 10.95
C THR A 34 4.32 13.63 9.99
N ASN A 35 5.29 13.30 9.14
CA ASN A 35 5.80 14.17 8.07
C ASN A 35 5.05 13.97 6.74
N PHE A 36 4.06 13.09 6.69
CA PHE A 36 3.25 12.90 5.50
C PHE A 36 2.33 14.11 5.28
N LEU A 37 2.23 14.54 4.01
CA LEU A 37 1.22 15.49 3.56
C LEU A 37 -0.16 14.97 3.91
N GLU A 38 -1.06 15.86 4.33
CA GLU A 38 -2.40 15.51 4.79
C GLU A 38 -3.17 14.64 3.80
N SER A 39 -3.15 15.01 2.52
CA SER A 39 -3.76 14.23 1.43
C SER A 39 -3.19 12.82 1.23
N HIS A 40 -2.06 12.49 1.84
CA HIS A 40 -1.35 11.21 1.71
C HIS A 40 -1.30 10.41 3.03
N ARG A 41 -1.97 10.89 4.08
CA ARG A 41 -2.10 10.21 5.38
C ARG A 41 -3.15 9.10 5.34
N LEU A 42 -2.94 8.13 4.46
CA LEU A 42 -3.80 6.94 4.34
C LEU A 42 -3.29 5.82 5.24
N ASN A 43 -4.19 5.25 6.04
CA ASN A 43 -3.90 4.06 6.84
C ASN A 43 -4.53 2.83 6.21
N SER A 44 -3.90 1.67 6.39
CA SER A 44 -4.47 0.39 5.97
C SER A 44 -4.94 -0.42 7.18
N LYS A 45 -5.94 -1.26 6.94
CA LYS A 45 -6.50 -2.15 7.97
C LYS A 45 -5.46 -3.17 8.45
N TYR A 46 -5.41 -3.40 9.77
CA TYR A 46 -4.54 -4.42 10.37
C TYR A 46 -4.86 -5.83 9.85
N GLY A 47 -3.82 -6.59 9.48
CA GLY A 47 -3.94 -7.95 8.96
C GLY A 47 -4.33 -8.04 7.49
N PHE A 48 -4.44 -6.91 6.79
CA PHE A 48 -4.73 -6.83 5.36
C PHE A 48 -3.61 -6.10 4.61
N VAL A 49 -3.52 -6.35 3.30
CA VAL A 49 -2.60 -5.61 2.42
C VAL A 49 -3.28 -4.31 2.02
N ALA A 50 -2.53 -3.20 2.07
CA ALA A 50 -3.03 -1.92 1.60
C ALA A 50 -3.26 -1.97 0.08
N PRO A 51 -4.45 -1.63 -0.43
CA PRO A 51 -4.80 -1.85 -1.83
C PRO A 51 -3.97 -1.00 -2.80
N TRP A 52 -3.51 0.18 -2.39
CA TRP A 52 -2.61 1.03 -3.19
C TRP A 52 -1.19 0.46 -3.32
N MET A 53 -0.89 -0.68 -2.68
CA MET A 53 0.33 -1.44 -2.89
C MET A 53 0.18 -2.53 -3.93
N ASP A 54 -0.96 -2.63 -4.62
CA ASP A 54 -1.11 -3.50 -5.78
C ASP A 54 -0.87 -2.70 -7.05
N CYS A 55 -0.08 -3.25 -7.97
CA CYS A 55 0.08 -2.68 -9.29
C CYS A 55 -1.25 -2.84 -10.04
N TYR A 56 -1.79 -1.73 -10.52
CA TYR A 56 -2.97 -1.74 -11.35
C TYR A 56 -2.62 -2.29 -12.74
N ILE A 57 -3.40 -3.26 -13.22
CA ILE A 57 -3.26 -3.75 -14.59
C ILE A 57 -3.57 -2.58 -15.55
N PRO A 58 -2.70 -2.26 -16.52
CA PRO A 58 -2.96 -1.15 -17.44
C PRO A 58 -4.27 -1.32 -18.20
N GLU A 59 -5.03 -0.25 -18.42
CA GLU A 59 -6.30 -0.31 -19.18
C GLU A 59 -6.09 -0.82 -20.61
N TYR A 60 -4.91 -0.58 -21.18
CA TYR A 60 -4.52 -1.12 -22.48
C TYR A 60 -4.66 -2.65 -22.53
N GLU A 61 -4.30 -3.35 -21.45
CA GLU A 61 -4.37 -4.82 -21.39
C GLU A 61 -5.82 -5.31 -21.52
N LYS A 62 -6.77 -4.63 -20.88
CA LYS A 62 -8.20 -4.92 -21.03
C LYS A 62 -8.71 -4.61 -22.42
N SER A 63 -8.18 -3.56 -23.08
CA SER A 63 -8.54 -3.26 -24.46
C SER A 63 -8.03 -4.30 -25.45
N SER A 64 -6.86 -4.89 -25.19
CA SER A 64 -6.24 -5.93 -26.03
C SER A 64 -6.79 -7.33 -25.77
N ASN A 65 -7.17 -7.62 -24.53
CA ASN A 65 -7.68 -8.92 -24.12
C ASN A 65 -8.97 -8.77 -23.30
N PRO A 66 -10.16 -8.98 -23.92
CA PRO A 66 -11.45 -8.85 -23.24
C PRO A 66 -11.67 -9.82 -22.07
N ALA A 67 -10.85 -10.88 -21.95
CA ALA A 67 -10.90 -11.81 -20.83
C ALA A 67 -10.21 -11.27 -19.57
N VAL A 68 -9.45 -10.18 -19.66
CA VAL A 68 -8.74 -9.58 -18.53
C VAL A 68 -9.72 -8.82 -17.65
N VAL A 69 -9.73 -9.17 -16.37
CA VAL A 69 -10.45 -8.45 -15.32
C VAL A 69 -9.46 -7.53 -14.60
N LEU A 70 -9.76 -6.24 -14.60
CA LEU A 70 -8.93 -5.25 -13.91
C LEU A 70 -9.13 -5.28 -12.40
N ASN A 71 -8.17 -4.72 -11.67
CA ASN A 71 -8.23 -4.61 -10.22
C ASN A 71 -9.51 -3.86 -9.78
N PRO A 72 -10.17 -4.28 -8.70
CA PRO A 72 -11.36 -3.61 -8.19
C PRO A 72 -11.04 -2.21 -7.64
N ASP A 73 -12.05 -1.34 -7.61
CA ASP A 73 -11.94 -0.01 -6.98
C ASP A 73 -11.69 -0.13 -5.47
N PRO A 74 -10.54 0.36 -4.96
CA PRO A 74 -10.20 0.23 -3.55
C PRO A 74 -10.82 1.31 -2.65
N THR A 75 -11.56 2.29 -3.18
CA THR A 75 -12.08 3.44 -2.43
C THR A 75 -12.85 3.05 -1.16
N SER A 76 -13.60 1.95 -1.21
CA SER A 76 -14.41 1.47 -0.07
C SER A 76 -13.62 0.89 1.11
N VAL A 77 -12.32 0.59 0.92
CA VAL A 77 -11.46 -0.05 1.93
C VAL A 77 -10.29 0.84 2.36
N VAL A 78 -10.27 2.09 1.89
CA VAL A 78 -9.28 3.11 2.29
C VAL A 78 -9.98 4.13 3.18
N GLU A 79 -9.54 4.23 4.43
CA GLU A 79 -10.00 5.28 5.34
C GLU A 79 -9.06 6.48 5.25
N ALA A 80 -9.52 7.55 4.60
CA ALA A 80 -8.95 8.88 4.80
C ALA A 80 -9.51 9.42 6.13
N LYS A 81 -8.65 9.91 7.01
CA LYS A 81 -9.16 10.54 8.25
C LYS A 81 -9.90 11.82 7.87
N SER A 82 -11.17 11.95 8.26
CA SER A 82 -11.84 13.25 8.37
C SER A 82 -11.17 14.04 9.49
N GLU A 83 -11.09 15.37 9.33
CA GLU A 83 -10.61 16.32 10.33
C GLU A 83 -11.09 16.01 11.76
#